data_AF-A0A6B0VBS7-F1
#
_entry.id   AF-A0A6B0VBS7-F1
#
_cell.length_a   1.000
_cell.length_b   1.000
_cell.length_c   1.000
_cell.angle_alpha   90.00
_cell.angle_beta   90.00
_cell.angle_gamma   90.00
#
_symmetry.space_group_name_H-M   'P 1'
#
loop_
_entity.id
_entity.type
_entity.pdbx_description
1 polymer ?
#
loop_
_entity_poly.entity_id
_entity_poly.type
_entity_poly.pdbx_seq_one_letter_code
_entity_poly.pdbx_strand_id
1 'polypeptide(L)'
;MPVALPRFSSKEELEKWFKASFTDVNDRTYSPSYFDGLPDIDLYLEEIDKQTTRPAKDAWVSRFLYEGLRRAPPLREQAWLMNATFFEKAMRYLALEASKEGSPVKKLLTIYPTYLAAGSKCTDPEVIKTYQQACKGFRANMDLSEPDSLTGILYGSVATKVEVPATLISVFRAMLLRMKHQMEGRLGIAGGEKTDSTRFLTQVKAFLRSLGTVLPPVPLTKRNSLDIKGWIPKEGSAEQSAESGAYLLTTAIMQLRAKKDTEIDNLLANFRAHHTQIAGDENSAEDIKLHSIKMLALMECWEKEAEAVTALSGDGGGFSQQGSGIDVIFSAYFWAYKMECRNQPQFAQLNGLLVGIAQNPQGKSKTLKMLQQMGSPVALRLVAMLSKSVEIHLPPFMLNAHRLYDLVTAFGAFPLDDVTCEGLDGFSSSPRYVLNLRRESGEGLALQS
;
A
#
# COMPACT_ATOMS: atom_id res chain seq x y z
N MET A 1 -15.18 -11.59 35.48
CA MET A 1 -16.39 -10.91 34.96
C MET A 1 -15.93 -10.24 33.70
N PRO A 2 -16.57 -10.49 32.55
CA PRO A 2 -16.06 -10.01 31.27
C PRO A 2 -15.93 -8.48 31.31
N VAL A 3 -14.74 -7.99 30.94
CA VAL A 3 -14.42 -6.55 30.96
C VAL A 3 -14.79 -5.98 29.59
N ALA A 4 -15.85 -5.19 29.52
CA ALA A 4 -16.25 -4.55 28.27
C ALA A 4 -15.33 -3.38 27.90
N LEU A 5 -15.13 -3.16 26.60
CA LEU A 5 -14.38 -2.02 26.06
C LEU A 5 -15.14 -0.71 26.36
N PRO A 6 -14.57 0.21 27.14
CA PRO A 6 -15.23 1.47 27.44
C PRO A 6 -15.11 2.45 26.27
N ARG A 7 -15.82 3.58 26.41
CA ARG A 7 -15.72 4.69 25.47
C ARG A 7 -14.54 5.57 25.87
N PHE A 8 -13.69 5.92 24.90
CA PHE A 8 -12.61 6.89 25.10
C PHE A 8 -12.88 8.14 24.28
N SER A 9 -12.65 9.30 24.86
CA SER A 9 -12.70 10.58 24.17
C SER A 9 -11.30 11.12 23.81
N SER A 10 -10.26 10.57 24.44
CA SER A 10 -8.88 11.01 24.31
C SER A 10 -7.88 9.84 24.41
N LYS A 11 -6.63 10.08 24.00
CA LYS A 11 -5.55 9.09 24.12
C LYS A 11 -5.14 8.87 25.57
N GLU A 12 -5.29 9.89 26.42
CA GLU A 12 -4.99 9.82 27.85
C GLU A 12 -5.96 8.90 28.58
N GLU A 13 -7.25 8.95 28.24
CA GLU A 13 -8.26 8.03 28.78
C GLU A 13 -7.99 6.58 28.36
N LEU A 14 -7.63 6.38 27.08
CA LEU A 14 -7.21 5.08 26.57
C LEU A 14 -6.01 4.54 27.35
N GLU A 15 -4.96 5.35 27.53
CA GLU A 15 -3.73 4.94 28.21
C GLU A 15 -3.98 4.59 29.69
N LYS A 16 -4.79 5.38 30.39
CA LYS A 16 -5.17 5.12 31.77
C LYS A 16 -5.93 3.79 31.92
N TRP A 17 -6.90 3.55 31.04
CA TRP A 17 -7.64 2.29 31.02
C TRP A 17 -6.74 1.11 30.64
N PHE A 18 -5.90 1.27 29.62
CA PHE A 18 -5.03 0.22 29.12
C PHE A 18 -4.10 -0.31 30.21
N LYS A 19 -3.44 0.60 30.96
CA LYS A 19 -2.59 0.23 32.10
C LYS A 19 -3.33 -0.49 33.22
N ALA A 20 -4.61 -0.17 33.42
CA ALA A 20 -5.43 -0.79 34.46
C ALA A 20 -5.97 -2.17 34.04
N SER A 21 -6.27 -2.37 32.75
CA SER A 21 -6.85 -3.60 32.22
C SER A 21 -5.83 -4.64 31.76
N PHE A 22 -4.63 -4.20 31.37
CA PHE A 22 -3.59 -5.07 30.82
C PHE A 22 -2.29 -4.88 31.61
N THR A 23 -2.20 -5.48 32.79
CA THR A 23 -1.08 -5.30 33.72
C THR A 23 0.17 -6.08 33.32
N ASP A 24 0.02 -7.18 32.58
CA ASP A 24 1.09 -8.16 32.31
C ASP A 24 1.54 -8.17 30.84
N VAL A 25 1.20 -7.13 30.07
CA VAL A 25 1.72 -6.94 28.71
C VAL A 25 3.22 -6.64 28.74
N ASN A 26 3.93 -7.01 27.67
CA ASN A 26 5.38 -6.87 27.58
C ASN A 26 5.81 -5.98 26.40
N ASP A 27 7.09 -5.60 26.42
CA ASP A 27 7.71 -4.70 25.44
C ASP A 27 8.40 -5.42 24.28
N ARG A 28 8.13 -6.72 24.05
CA ARG A 28 8.71 -7.46 22.90
C ARG A 28 8.12 -7.05 21.55
N THR A 29 7.09 -6.22 21.59
CA THR A 29 6.33 -5.71 20.44
C THR A 29 6.36 -4.18 20.40
N TYR A 30 6.08 -3.57 19.25
CA TYR A 30 6.06 -2.11 19.09
C TYR A 30 4.90 -1.48 19.87
N SER A 31 3.73 -2.14 19.85
CA SER A 31 2.60 -1.88 20.73
C SER A 31 2.48 -2.99 21.75
N PRO A 32 2.26 -2.68 23.05
CA PRO A 32 2.18 -3.68 24.11
C PRO A 32 1.18 -4.80 23.79
N SER A 33 1.65 -6.03 23.99
CA SER A 33 0.89 -7.25 23.78
C SER A 33 1.37 -8.34 24.74
N TYR A 34 0.77 -9.53 24.65
CA TYR A 34 1.17 -10.69 25.46
C TYR A 34 2.16 -11.60 24.73
N PHE A 35 2.80 -11.12 23.66
CA PHE A 35 3.65 -11.93 22.80
C PHE A 35 4.89 -12.42 23.55
N ASP A 36 5.05 -13.73 23.66
CA ASP A 36 6.11 -14.39 24.43
C ASP A 36 7.11 -15.16 23.55
N GLY A 37 6.98 -15.06 22.24
CA GLY A 37 7.84 -15.72 21.26
C GLY A 37 7.02 -16.42 20.19
N LEU A 38 7.70 -16.81 19.11
CA LEU A 38 7.12 -17.74 18.14
C LEU A 38 7.26 -19.17 18.68
N PRO A 39 6.31 -20.06 18.36
CA PRO A 39 6.47 -21.47 18.66
C PRO A 39 7.68 -22.03 17.89
N ASP A 40 8.24 -23.14 18.39
CA ASP A 40 9.38 -23.80 17.75
C ASP A 40 9.07 -24.14 16.29
N ILE A 41 9.85 -23.58 15.37
CA ILE A 41 9.64 -23.72 13.93
C ILE A 41 9.99 -25.12 13.44
N ASP A 42 10.96 -25.79 14.09
CA ASP A 42 11.48 -27.07 13.63
C ASP A 42 10.40 -28.15 13.73
N LEU A 43 9.62 -28.16 14.82
CA LEU A 43 8.43 -28.99 14.97
C LEU A 43 7.46 -28.85 13.77
N TYR A 44 7.18 -27.63 13.33
CA TYR A 44 6.22 -27.42 12.23
C TYR A 44 6.83 -27.78 10.88
N LEU A 45 8.13 -27.58 10.68
CA LEU A 45 8.83 -28.00 9.47
C LEU A 45 8.76 -29.53 9.32
N GLU A 46 9.03 -30.27 10.40
CA GLU A 46 8.89 -31.73 10.42
C GLU A 46 7.45 -32.17 10.08
N GLU A 47 6.44 -31.54 10.68
CA GLU A 47 5.04 -31.87 10.41
C GLU A 47 4.61 -31.51 8.99
N ILE A 48 5.12 -30.41 8.43
CA ILE A 48 4.89 -30.02 7.02
C ILE A 48 5.52 -31.04 6.07
N ASP A 49 6.70 -31.56 6.38
CA ASP A 49 7.39 -32.55 5.54
C ASP A 49 6.70 -33.91 5.55
N LYS A 50 6.03 -34.27 6.65
CA LYS A 50 5.16 -35.46 6.73
C LYS A 50 3.92 -35.37 5.84
N GLN A 51 3.48 -34.18 5.43
CA GLN A 51 2.28 -34.03 4.62
C GLN A 51 2.52 -34.28 3.13
N THR A 52 1.64 -35.05 2.49
CA THR A 52 1.72 -35.36 1.06
C THR A 52 1.02 -34.34 0.17
N THR A 53 0.01 -33.64 0.70
CA THR A 53 -0.82 -32.71 -0.09
C THR A 53 -0.50 -31.25 0.23
N ARG A 54 -0.55 -30.39 -0.80
CA ARG A 54 -0.36 -28.95 -0.64
C ARG A 54 -1.33 -28.32 0.38
N PRO A 55 -2.64 -28.63 0.38
CA PRO A 55 -3.57 -28.09 1.37
C PRO A 55 -3.24 -28.49 2.81
N ALA A 56 -2.75 -29.71 3.03
CA ALA A 56 -2.32 -30.15 4.35
C ALA A 56 -1.07 -29.39 4.83
N LYS A 57 -0.10 -29.14 3.93
CA LYS A 57 1.05 -28.26 4.24
C LYS A 57 0.61 -26.84 4.58
N ASP A 58 -0.29 -26.26 3.79
CA ASP A 58 -0.79 -24.90 4.02
C ASP A 58 -1.57 -24.78 5.35
N ALA A 59 -2.23 -25.86 5.80
CA ALA A 59 -2.91 -25.91 7.10
C ALA A 59 -1.92 -25.80 8.27
N TRP A 60 -0.79 -26.50 8.21
CA TRP A 60 0.28 -26.39 9.21
C TRP A 60 0.95 -25.02 9.23
N VAL A 61 1.20 -24.43 8.05
CA VAL A 61 1.70 -23.04 7.97
C VAL A 61 0.71 -22.06 8.60
N SER A 62 -0.59 -22.25 8.34
CA SER A 62 -1.64 -21.41 8.92
C SER A 62 -1.71 -21.57 10.45
N ARG A 63 -1.50 -22.79 10.94
CA ARG A 63 -1.47 -23.11 12.37
C ARG A 63 -0.27 -22.46 13.06
N PHE A 64 0.91 -22.53 12.47
CA PHE A 64 2.12 -21.86 12.97
C PHE A 64 1.89 -20.35 13.14
N LEU A 65 1.35 -19.72 12.09
CA LEU A 65 1.03 -18.29 12.14
C LEU A 65 -0.05 -17.98 13.18
N TYR A 66 -1.05 -18.84 13.31
CA TYR A 66 -2.10 -18.69 14.33
C TYR A 66 -1.52 -18.71 15.74
N GLU A 67 -0.85 -19.81 16.10
CA GLU A 67 -0.32 -20.04 17.44
C GLU A 67 0.75 -19.02 17.81
N GLY A 68 1.58 -18.60 16.84
CA GLY A 68 2.61 -17.57 17.06
C GLY A 68 2.10 -16.14 17.13
N LEU A 69 0.99 -15.79 16.46
CA LEU A 69 0.54 -14.39 16.39
C LEU A 69 -0.70 -14.08 17.23
N ARG A 70 -1.39 -15.08 17.80
CA ARG A 70 -2.57 -14.89 18.67
C ARG A 70 -2.28 -14.12 19.96
N ARG A 71 -1.01 -13.89 20.31
CA ARG A 71 -0.60 -13.05 21.45
C ARG A 71 0.11 -11.77 21.04
N ALA A 72 0.27 -11.52 19.74
CA ALA A 72 0.94 -10.35 19.18
C ALA A 72 0.04 -9.17 18.71
N PRO A 73 -1.30 -9.13 18.91
CA PRO A 73 -2.06 -7.98 18.43
C PRO A 73 -1.62 -6.69 19.14
N PRO A 74 -1.57 -5.55 18.44
CA PRO A 74 -1.32 -4.24 19.04
C PRO A 74 -2.56 -3.80 19.84
N LEU A 75 -2.67 -4.27 21.09
CA LEU A 75 -3.91 -4.21 21.87
C LEU A 75 -4.39 -2.77 22.09
N ARG A 76 -3.46 -1.85 22.35
CA ARG A 76 -3.79 -0.44 22.59
C ARG A 76 -4.39 0.23 21.36
N GLU A 77 -3.75 0.09 20.20
CA GLU A 77 -4.21 0.70 18.96
C GLU A 77 -5.51 0.05 18.48
N GLN A 78 -5.70 -1.25 18.68
CA GLN A 78 -6.97 -1.88 18.38
C GLN A 78 -8.10 -1.45 19.31
N ALA A 79 -7.84 -1.30 20.61
CA ALA A 79 -8.79 -0.71 21.54
C ALA A 79 -9.21 0.70 21.08
N TRP A 80 -8.25 1.51 20.62
CA TRP A 80 -8.54 2.84 20.06
C TRP A 80 -9.45 2.78 18.83
N LEU A 81 -9.16 1.91 17.87
CA LEU A 81 -9.99 1.79 16.67
C LEU A 81 -11.40 1.24 17.01
N MET A 82 -11.48 0.23 17.87
CA MET A 82 -12.75 -0.42 18.19
C MET A 82 -13.65 0.38 19.13
N ASN A 83 -13.15 1.42 19.80
CA ASN A 83 -13.98 2.12 20.77
C ASN A 83 -15.16 2.86 20.11
N ALA A 84 -16.26 2.96 20.86
CA ALA A 84 -17.52 3.47 20.33
C ALA A 84 -17.43 4.92 19.80
N THR A 85 -16.65 5.79 20.46
CA THR A 85 -16.47 7.19 20.07
C THR A 85 -15.81 7.27 18.70
N PHE A 86 -14.73 6.51 18.49
CA PHE A 86 -14.04 6.47 17.21
C PHE A 86 -14.96 5.90 16.12
N PHE A 87 -15.63 4.77 16.39
CA PHE A 87 -16.56 4.16 15.44
C PHE A 87 -17.67 5.11 14.99
N GLU A 88 -18.32 5.80 15.92
CA GLU A 88 -19.40 6.74 15.62
C GLU A 88 -18.90 7.95 14.82
N LYS A 89 -17.72 8.49 15.16
CA LYS A 89 -17.07 9.56 14.41
C LYS A 89 -16.77 9.11 12.96
N ALA A 90 -16.21 7.92 12.79
CA ALA A 90 -15.89 7.34 11.49
C ALA A 90 -17.14 7.09 10.63
N MET A 91 -18.20 6.51 11.21
CA MET A 91 -19.46 6.28 10.50
C MET A 91 -20.13 7.59 10.09
N ARG A 92 -20.10 8.62 10.94
CA ARG A 92 -20.63 9.95 10.60
C ARG A 92 -19.86 10.59 9.45
N TYR A 93 -18.53 10.53 9.48
CA TYR A 93 -17.68 11.03 8.39
C TYR A 93 -18.00 10.33 7.07
N LEU A 94 -18.06 8.98 7.07
CA LEU A 94 -18.35 8.21 5.86
C LEU A 94 -19.78 8.46 5.34
N ALA A 95 -20.75 8.70 6.22
CA ALA A 95 -22.11 9.08 5.83
C ALA A 95 -22.13 10.44 5.12
N LEU A 96 -21.44 11.44 5.67
CA LEU A 96 -21.33 12.77 5.08
C LEU A 96 -20.68 12.69 3.69
N GLU A 97 -19.52 12.05 3.60
CA GLU A 97 -18.77 11.93 2.35
C GLU A 97 -19.50 11.08 1.30
N ALA A 98 -20.26 10.06 1.70
CA ALA A 98 -21.09 9.30 0.77
C ALA A 98 -22.23 10.13 0.15
N SER A 99 -22.72 11.16 0.83
CA SER A 99 -23.77 12.04 0.30
C SER A 99 -23.23 13.14 -0.63
N LYS A 100 -22.02 13.63 -0.32
CA LYS A 100 -21.37 14.76 -1.00
C LYS A 100 -21.01 14.45 -2.46
N GLU A 101 -21.45 15.31 -3.36
CA GLU A 101 -21.10 15.21 -4.78
C GLU A 101 -19.60 15.39 -5.01
N GLY A 102 -19.03 14.60 -5.92
CA GLY A 102 -17.59 14.60 -6.21
C GLY A 102 -16.70 14.00 -5.12
N SER A 103 -17.22 13.62 -3.94
CA SER A 103 -16.43 13.01 -2.88
C SER A 103 -15.73 11.73 -3.34
N PRO A 104 -14.45 11.53 -2.99
CA PRO A 104 -13.75 10.28 -3.22
C PRO A 104 -14.49 9.06 -2.65
N VAL A 105 -15.05 9.15 -1.44
CA VAL A 105 -15.78 8.02 -0.80
C VAL A 105 -17.00 7.63 -1.62
N LYS A 106 -17.80 8.62 -2.05
CA LYS A 106 -18.97 8.39 -2.90
C LYS A 106 -18.59 7.68 -4.19
N LYS A 107 -17.55 8.16 -4.89
CA LYS A 107 -17.05 7.53 -6.12
C LYS A 107 -16.66 6.07 -5.90
N LEU A 108 -15.91 5.76 -4.84
CA LEU A 108 -15.53 4.39 -4.49
C LEU A 108 -16.74 3.49 -4.24
N LEU A 109 -17.74 3.97 -3.50
CA LEU A 109 -18.97 3.21 -3.24
C LEU A 109 -19.73 2.89 -4.53
N THR A 110 -19.81 3.86 -5.45
CA THR A 110 -20.47 3.73 -6.76
C THR A 110 -19.77 2.71 -7.65
N ILE A 111 -18.44 2.72 -7.73
CA ILE A 111 -17.69 1.80 -8.59
C ILE A 111 -17.46 0.43 -7.95
N TYR A 112 -17.66 0.25 -6.65
CA TYR A 112 -17.42 -1.03 -5.96
C TYR A 112 -18.04 -2.26 -6.68
N PRO A 113 -19.31 -2.24 -7.15
CA PRO A 113 -19.92 -3.41 -7.77
C PRO A 113 -19.19 -3.90 -9.03
N THR A 114 -18.48 -3.03 -9.75
CA THR A 114 -17.76 -3.38 -11.00
C THR A 114 -16.60 -4.35 -10.75
N TYR A 115 -16.13 -4.43 -9.51
CA TYR A 115 -15.00 -5.28 -9.12
C TYR A 115 -15.41 -6.54 -8.32
N LEU A 116 -16.70 -6.84 -8.22
CA LEU A 116 -17.18 -8.04 -7.51
C LEU A 116 -16.94 -9.34 -8.29
N ALA A 117 -16.91 -9.27 -9.62
CA ALA A 117 -16.75 -10.42 -10.49
C ALA A 117 -15.36 -11.07 -10.36
N ALA A 118 -15.28 -12.34 -10.76
CA ALA A 118 -13.99 -13.01 -10.89
C ALA A 118 -13.19 -12.38 -12.06
N GLY A 119 -11.86 -12.32 -11.94
CA GLY A 119 -11.00 -11.71 -12.96
C GLY A 119 -11.02 -10.18 -13.01
N SER A 120 -11.82 -9.51 -12.16
CA SER A 120 -11.81 -8.05 -12.06
C SER A 120 -10.43 -7.55 -11.61
N LYS A 121 -9.90 -6.58 -12.35
CA LYS A 121 -8.62 -5.90 -12.09
C LYS A 121 -8.79 -4.38 -12.21
N CYS A 122 -7.97 -3.63 -11.49
CA CYS A 122 -7.88 -2.18 -11.61
C CYS A 122 -6.73 -1.81 -12.53
N THR A 123 -7.05 -1.28 -13.71
CA THR A 123 -6.07 -0.67 -14.62
C THR A 123 -6.22 0.85 -14.69
N ASP A 124 -7.23 1.41 -14.01
CA ASP A 124 -7.50 2.85 -14.00
C ASP A 124 -6.71 3.54 -12.86
N PRO A 125 -5.74 4.42 -13.18
CA PRO A 125 -4.98 5.16 -12.18
C PRO A 125 -5.83 6.16 -11.38
N GLU A 126 -6.90 6.72 -11.97
CA GLU A 126 -7.77 7.67 -11.27
C GLU A 126 -8.57 6.99 -10.16
N VAL A 127 -8.92 5.72 -10.32
CA VAL A 127 -9.54 4.92 -9.25
C VAL A 127 -8.58 4.78 -8.06
N ILE A 128 -7.31 4.51 -8.33
CA ILE A 128 -6.26 4.38 -7.29
C ILE A 128 -6.00 5.73 -6.61
N LYS A 129 -5.89 6.80 -7.37
CA LYS A 129 -5.74 8.17 -6.84
C LYS A 129 -6.94 8.59 -5.98
N THR A 130 -8.16 8.28 -6.44
CA THR A 130 -9.40 8.50 -5.67
C THR A 130 -9.36 7.75 -4.35
N TYR A 131 -8.91 6.50 -4.35
CA TYR A 131 -8.73 5.72 -3.12
C TYR A 131 -7.75 6.39 -2.15
N GLN A 132 -6.58 6.80 -2.63
CA GLN A 132 -5.58 7.45 -1.79
C GLN A 132 -6.08 8.77 -1.20
N GLN A 133 -6.82 9.56 -1.99
CA GLN A 133 -7.46 10.78 -1.51
C GLN A 133 -8.48 10.49 -0.40
N ALA A 134 -9.30 9.45 -0.56
CA ALA A 134 -10.24 9.02 0.46
C ALA A 134 -9.53 8.59 1.76
N CYS A 135 -8.44 7.84 1.66
CA CYS A 135 -7.62 7.41 2.80
C CYS A 135 -7.05 8.61 3.57
N LYS A 136 -6.41 9.54 2.86
CA LYS A 136 -5.82 10.76 3.46
C LYS A 136 -6.89 11.61 4.12
N GLY A 137 -8.02 11.83 3.45
CA GLY A 137 -9.14 12.58 4.01
C GLY A 137 -9.71 11.94 5.27
N PHE A 138 -9.86 10.61 5.27
CA PHE A 138 -10.32 9.87 6.44
C PHE A 138 -9.34 9.99 7.61
N ARG A 139 -8.04 9.74 7.40
CA ARG A 139 -7.04 9.83 8.46
C ARG A 139 -6.91 11.24 9.05
N ALA A 140 -7.01 12.27 8.21
CA ALA A 140 -7.05 13.66 8.67
C ALA A 140 -8.25 13.92 9.59
N ASN A 141 -9.45 13.47 9.22
CA ASN A 141 -10.65 13.68 10.03
C ASN A 141 -10.66 12.84 11.32
N MET A 142 -9.98 11.69 11.32
CA MET A 142 -9.92 10.78 12.47
C MET A 142 -8.72 11.03 13.40
N ASP A 143 -7.96 12.11 13.18
CA ASP A 143 -6.76 12.44 13.97
C ASP A 143 -5.68 11.33 13.93
N LEU A 144 -5.58 10.65 12.78
CA LEU A 144 -4.63 9.57 12.50
C LEU A 144 -3.48 10.02 11.58
N SER A 145 -3.12 11.30 11.66
CA SER A 145 -2.14 11.94 10.76
C SER A 145 -0.77 12.14 11.40
N GLU A 146 -0.67 11.92 12.71
CA GLU A 146 0.56 12.15 13.46
C GLU A 146 1.72 11.33 12.88
N PRO A 147 2.84 11.98 12.53
CA PRO A 147 4.08 11.27 12.21
C PRO A 147 4.50 10.38 13.38
N ASP A 148 5.16 9.27 13.09
CA ASP A 148 5.73 8.32 14.07
C ASP A 148 4.72 7.59 14.98
N SER A 149 3.42 7.89 14.87
CA SER A 149 2.36 7.11 15.49
C SER A 149 2.17 5.76 14.77
N LEU A 150 1.92 4.68 15.53
CA LEU A 150 1.62 3.35 14.98
C LEU A 150 0.32 3.33 14.15
N THR A 151 -0.57 4.29 14.38
CA THR A 151 -1.79 4.50 13.58
C THR A 151 -1.65 5.69 12.63
N GLY A 152 -0.47 6.30 12.53
CA GLY A 152 -0.19 7.51 11.76
C GLY A 152 -0.02 7.30 10.26
N ILE A 153 0.27 8.39 9.55
CA ILE A 153 0.69 8.34 8.14
C ILE A 153 2.22 8.28 8.12
N LEU A 154 2.77 7.28 7.42
CA LEU A 154 4.21 7.18 7.22
C LEU A 154 4.68 8.17 6.16
N TYR A 155 5.67 8.98 6.52
CA TYR A 155 6.36 9.92 5.63
C TYR A 155 7.85 9.54 5.56
N GLY A 156 8.52 9.93 4.47
CA GLY A 156 9.97 9.76 4.31
C GLY A 156 10.38 8.64 3.35
N SER A 157 11.67 8.32 3.37
CA SER A 157 12.32 7.35 2.47
C SER A 157 12.33 5.94 3.05
N VAL A 158 12.32 4.94 2.16
CA VAL A 158 12.57 3.55 2.55
C VAL A 158 13.99 3.41 3.10
N ALA A 159 14.14 2.68 4.20
CA ALA A 159 15.45 2.39 4.78
C ALA A 159 16.38 1.74 3.75
N THR A 160 17.61 2.26 3.63
CA THR A 160 18.61 1.76 2.68
C THR A 160 19.30 0.48 3.16
N LYS A 161 19.18 0.17 4.46
CA LYS A 161 19.75 -1.01 5.11
C LYS A 161 18.69 -1.68 5.97
N VAL A 162 18.72 -3.02 6.00
CA VAL A 162 17.89 -3.86 6.88
C VAL A 162 18.83 -4.86 7.54
N GLU A 163 18.86 -4.87 8.86
CA GLU A 163 19.67 -5.80 9.65
C GLU A 163 18.86 -7.07 9.95
N VAL A 164 19.52 -8.24 9.82
CA VAL A 164 18.91 -9.55 10.07
C VAL A 164 19.94 -10.48 10.73
N PRO A 165 19.51 -11.48 11.53
CA PRO A 165 20.41 -12.49 12.07
C PRO A 165 21.22 -13.19 10.98
N ALA A 166 22.48 -13.51 11.26
CA ALA A 166 23.40 -14.11 10.30
C ALA A 166 22.87 -15.43 9.69
N THR A 167 22.19 -16.23 10.51
CA THR A 167 21.55 -17.50 10.13
C THR A 167 20.43 -17.33 9.10
N LEU A 168 19.79 -16.16 9.04
CA LEU A 168 18.66 -15.88 8.14
C LEU A 168 19.06 -15.10 6.88
N ILE A 169 20.32 -14.66 6.75
CA ILE A 169 20.78 -13.84 5.61
C ILE A 169 20.48 -14.51 4.26
N SER A 170 20.74 -15.81 4.14
CA SER A 170 20.51 -16.57 2.91
C SER A 170 19.02 -16.60 2.53
N VAL A 171 18.14 -16.84 3.51
CA VAL A 171 16.69 -16.85 3.36
C VAL A 171 16.18 -15.48 2.93
N PHE A 172 16.59 -14.40 3.61
CA PHE A 172 16.20 -13.03 3.25
C PHE A 172 16.67 -12.65 1.84
N ARG A 173 17.89 -13.02 1.45
CA ARG A 173 18.38 -12.80 0.07
C ARG A 173 17.54 -13.54 -0.96
N ALA A 174 17.18 -14.80 -0.71
CA ALA A 174 16.32 -15.57 -1.60
C ALA A 174 14.93 -14.93 -1.73
N MET A 175 14.34 -14.46 -0.62
CA MET A 175 13.07 -13.73 -0.63
C MET A 175 13.16 -12.44 -1.45
N LEU A 176 14.18 -11.61 -1.22
CA LEU A 176 14.39 -10.35 -1.93
C LEU A 176 14.61 -10.56 -3.43
N LEU A 177 15.38 -11.58 -3.82
CA LEU A 177 15.59 -11.94 -5.22
C LEU A 177 14.28 -12.37 -5.89
N ARG A 178 13.45 -13.16 -5.20
CA ARG A 178 12.13 -13.55 -5.70
C ARG A 178 11.19 -12.34 -5.84
N MET A 179 11.17 -11.44 -4.84
CA MET A 179 10.39 -10.20 -4.90
C MET A 179 10.84 -9.31 -6.06
N LYS A 180 12.15 -9.22 -6.29
CA LYS A 180 12.72 -8.50 -7.44
C LYS A 180 12.29 -9.11 -8.76
N HIS A 181 12.37 -10.42 -8.93
CA HIS A 181 11.89 -11.09 -10.16
C HIS A 181 10.40 -10.87 -10.39
N GLN A 182 9.59 -10.93 -9.33
CA GLN A 182 8.15 -10.64 -9.42
C GLN A 182 7.89 -9.19 -9.82
N MET A 183 8.64 -8.25 -9.26
CA MET A 183 8.56 -6.84 -9.64
C MET A 183 8.98 -6.64 -11.11
N GLU A 184 10.12 -7.18 -11.53
CA GLU A 184 10.62 -7.07 -12.91
C GLU A 184 9.65 -7.71 -13.91
N GLY A 185 9.07 -8.88 -13.60
CA GLY A 185 8.05 -9.52 -14.43
C GLY A 185 6.77 -8.70 -14.55
N ARG A 186 6.31 -8.08 -13.45
CA ARG A 186 5.12 -7.20 -13.45
C ARG A 186 5.34 -5.88 -14.18
N LEU A 187 6.59 -5.39 -14.19
CA LEU A 187 7.01 -4.21 -14.94
C LEU A 187 7.28 -4.52 -16.43
N GLY A 188 7.15 -5.78 -16.86
CA GLY A 188 7.46 -6.19 -18.24
C GLY A 188 8.95 -6.12 -18.59
N ILE A 189 9.84 -6.09 -17.60
CA ILE A 189 11.30 -5.95 -17.76
C ILE A 189 11.97 -7.30 -18.09
N ALA A 190 11.23 -8.40 -18.04
CA ALA A 190 11.75 -9.73 -18.31
C ALA A 190 12.14 -9.88 -19.81
N GLY A 191 13.44 -9.97 -20.10
CA GLY A 191 13.95 -10.44 -21.39
C GLY A 191 14.47 -9.37 -22.37
N GLY A 192 14.40 -8.08 -22.04
CA GLY A 192 15.08 -7.05 -22.84
C GLY A 192 16.57 -6.97 -22.49
N GLU A 193 17.46 -6.89 -23.49
CA GLU A 193 18.84 -6.47 -23.27
C GLU A 193 18.84 -5.19 -22.43
N LYS A 194 19.47 -5.27 -21.26
CA LYS A 194 19.70 -4.10 -20.43
C LYS A 194 20.66 -3.18 -21.18
N THR A 195 20.13 -2.26 -21.98
CA THR A 195 20.85 -1.02 -22.24
C THR A 195 21.15 -0.40 -20.88
N ASP A 196 22.39 0.04 -20.69
CA ASP A 196 22.89 0.58 -19.43
C ASP A 196 22.23 1.94 -19.12
N SER A 197 20.94 1.89 -18.80
CA SER A 197 20.07 3.03 -18.54
C SER A 197 20.62 3.88 -17.40
N THR A 198 21.36 3.29 -16.46
CA THR A 198 21.98 4.02 -15.36
C THR A 198 23.01 5.03 -15.85
N ARG A 199 23.87 4.65 -16.82
CA ARG A 199 24.85 5.56 -17.42
C ARG A 199 24.15 6.67 -18.19
N PHE A 200 23.15 6.34 -19.00
CA PHE A 200 22.37 7.31 -19.76
C PHE A 200 21.66 8.32 -18.85
N LEU A 201 20.96 7.85 -17.82
CA LEU A 201 20.27 8.71 -16.84
C LEU A 201 21.24 9.62 -16.08
N THR A 202 22.44 9.12 -15.75
CA THR A 202 23.48 9.93 -15.11
C THR A 202 23.97 11.05 -16.03
N GLN A 203 24.15 10.76 -17.32
CA GLN A 203 24.55 11.76 -18.31
C GLN A 203 23.44 12.79 -18.59
N VAL A 204 22.17 12.38 -18.57
CA VAL A 204 21.03 13.32 -18.67
C VAL A 204 21.01 14.27 -17.47
N LYS A 205 21.23 13.78 -16.24
CA LYS A 205 21.36 14.66 -15.07
C LYS A 205 22.56 15.59 -15.17
N ALA A 206 23.70 15.12 -15.69
CA ALA A 206 24.87 15.96 -15.90
C ALA A 206 24.60 17.08 -16.93
N PHE A 207 23.92 16.76 -18.03
CA PHE A 207 23.46 17.72 -19.04
C PHE A 207 22.57 18.80 -18.41
N LEU A 208 21.52 18.40 -17.68
CA LEU A 208 20.60 19.33 -17.02
C LEU A 208 21.31 20.19 -15.95
N ARG A 209 22.19 19.58 -15.15
CA ARG A 209 22.97 20.30 -14.12
C ARG A 209 23.93 21.31 -14.72
N SER A 210 24.44 21.03 -15.92
CA SER A 210 25.34 21.92 -16.66
C SER A 210 24.62 23.05 -17.38
N LEU A 211 23.28 23.11 -17.32
CA LEU A 211 22.47 24.10 -18.02
C LEU A 211 22.73 24.10 -19.55
N GLY A 212 23.04 22.93 -20.11
CA GLY A 212 23.27 22.76 -21.55
C GLY A 212 24.71 23.03 -22.02
N THR A 213 25.63 23.37 -21.10
CA THR A 213 27.05 23.57 -21.43
C THR A 213 27.81 22.27 -21.71
N VAL A 214 27.38 21.17 -21.11
CA VAL A 214 27.86 19.82 -21.46
C VAL A 214 27.04 19.30 -22.64
N LEU A 215 27.69 18.58 -23.56
CA LEU A 215 27.00 17.94 -24.68
C LEU A 215 25.95 16.92 -24.17
N PRO A 216 24.73 16.91 -24.75
CA PRO A 216 23.73 15.95 -24.36
C PRO A 216 24.17 14.53 -24.75
N PRO A 217 23.79 13.49 -23.97
CA PRO A 217 24.23 12.11 -24.21
C PRO A 217 23.72 11.52 -25.52
N VAL A 218 22.68 12.13 -26.11
CA VAL A 218 22.08 11.80 -27.39
C VAL A 218 21.63 13.11 -28.06
N PRO A 219 21.45 13.14 -29.38
CA PRO A 219 20.80 14.27 -30.04
C PRO A 219 19.48 14.62 -29.34
N LEU A 220 19.24 15.90 -29.09
CA LEU A 220 18.06 16.39 -28.36
C LEU A 220 16.73 16.05 -29.04
N THR A 221 16.79 15.81 -30.35
CA THR A 221 15.67 15.40 -31.20
C THR A 221 15.59 13.88 -31.40
N LYS A 222 16.51 13.09 -30.82
CA LYS A 222 16.50 11.64 -30.97
C LYS A 222 15.29 11.03 -30.26
N ARG A 223 14.48 10.32 -31.02
CA ARG A 223 13.33 9.55 -30.54
C ARG A 223 13.73 8.09 -30.30
N ASN A 224 12.85 7.34 -29.65
CA ASN A 224 12.96 5.90 -29.55
C ASN A 224 12.04 5.23 -30.57
N SER A 225 12.32 3.96 -30.85
CA SER A 225 11.40 3.09 -31.57
C SER A 225 10.40 2.48 -30.59
N LEU A 226 9.52 3.30 -29.99
CA LEU A 226 8.39 2.79 -29.21
C LEU A 226 7.16 2.66 -30.12
N ASP A 227 6.57 1.46 -30.18
CA ASP A 227 5.27 1.25 -30.81
C ASP A 227 4.16 1.72 -29.86
N ILE A 228 3.93 3.05 -29.82
CA ILE A 228 2.86 3.65 -29.03
C ILE A 228 1.58 3.63 -29.89
N LYS A 229 0.76 2.58 -29.74
CA LYS A 229 -0.48 2.43 -30.50
C LYS A 229 -1.36 3.69 -30.44
N GLY A 230 -1.61 4.29 -31.61
CA GLY A 230 -2.54 5.41 -31.77
C GLY A 230 -1.93 6.81 -31.60
N TRP A 231 -0.61 6.94 -31.42
CA TRP A 231 0.06 8.24 -31.37
C TRP A 231 0.96 8.45 -32.59
N ILE A 232 0.64 9.47 -33.39
CA ILE A 232 1.50 9.99 -34.47
C ILE A 232 1.87 11.41 -34.06
N PRO A 233 3.17 11.75 -33.94
CA PRO A 233 3.59 13.13 -33.70
C PRO A 233 2.98 14.03 -34.79
N LYS A 234 2.30 15.11 -34.39
CA LYS A 234 1.76 16.08 -35.36
C LYS A 234 2.92 16.67 -36.16
N GLU A 235 2.73 16.83 -37.48
CA GLU A 235 3.66 17.56 -38.33
C GLU A 235 3.95 18.94 -37.72
N GLY A 236 5.24 19.24 -37.51
CA GLY A 236 5.70 20.51 -36.93
C GLY A 236 6.36 20.42 -35.55
N SER A 237 6.40 19.27 -34.87
CA SER A 237 7.30 19.08 -33.72
C SER A 237 8.74 19.02 -34.22
N ALA A 238 9.62 19.88 -33.70
CA ALA A 238 11.00 20.10 -34.16
C ALA A 238 11.70 18.84 -34.72
N GLU A 239 11.96 18.92 -36.02
CA GLU A 239 12.74 18.06 -36.91
C GLU A 239 12.26 16.62 -37.13
N GLN A 240 12.12 16.29 -38.43
CA GLN A 240 11.72 15.00 -38.97
C GLN A 240 12.66 13.88 -38.47
N SER A 241 12.25 13.18 -37.42
CA SER A 241 12.79 11.87 -37.10
C SER A 241 11.95 10.81 -37.82
N ALA A 242 12.61 9.84 -38.47
CA ALA A 242 11.94 8.69 -39.09
C ALA A 242 11.37 7.69 -38.05
N GLU A 243 11.63 7.92 -36.77
CA GLU A 243 11.25 7.01 -35.67
C GLU A 243 9.99 7.52 -34.95
N SER A 244 8.96 6.67 -34.86
CA SER A 244 7.61 6.99 -34.37
C SER A 244 7.42 6.76 -32.86
N GLY A 245 8.31 7.27 -32.02
CA GLY A 245 8.23 7.11 -30.55
C GLY A 245 8.60 8.36 -29.76
N ALA A 246 8.66 8.23 -28.44
CA ALA A 246 8.96 9.33 -27.53
C ALA A 246 10.41 9.82 -27.63
N TYR A 247 10.70 11.10 -27.34
CA TYR A 247 12.10 11.56 -27.21
C TYR A 247 12.85 10.76 -26.14
N LEU A 248 14.12 10.45 -26.40
CA LEU A 248 14.94 9.72 -25.42
C LEU A 248 15.09 10.51 -24.10
N LEU A 249 15.17 11.84 -24.17
CA LEU A 249 15.18 12.69 -22.98
C LEU A 249 13.84 12.64 -22.23
N THR A 250 12.70 12.60 -22.94
CA THR A 250 11.38 12.36 -22.32
C THR A 250 11.37 11.06 -21.54
N THR A 251 11.83 9.95 -22.15
CA THR A 251 11.88 8.66 -21.44
C THR A 251 12.86 8.65 -20.27
N ALA A 252 13.97 9.39 -20.36
CA ALA A 252 14.90 9.54 -19.24
C ALA A 252 14.27 10.29 -18.06
N ILE A 253 13.58 11.40 -18.32
CA ILE A 253 12.84 12.16 -17.29
C ILE A 253 11.79 11.27 -16.64
N MET A 254 11.01 10.54 -17.43
CA MET A 254 10.02 9.58 -16.92
C MET A 254 10.65 8.51 -16.03
N GLN A 255 11.78 7.93 -16.46
CA GLN A 255 12.49 6.92 -15.68
C GLN A 255 13.07 7.49 -14.37
N LEU A 256 13.61 8.71 -14.39
CA LEU A 256 14.11 9.39 -13.19
C LEU A 256 13.00 9.69 -12.19
N ARG A 257 11.84 10.19 -12.66
CA ARG A 257 10.64 10.39 -11.84
C ARG A 257 10.10 9.07 -11.27
N ALA A 258 10.04 8.02 -12.08
CA ALA A 258 9.63 6.68 -11.63
C ALA A 258 10.56 6.11 -10.55
N LYS A 259 11.86 6.44 -10.60
CA LYS A 259 12.86 6.10 -9.59
C LYS A 259 12.84 7.01 -8.36
N LYS A 260 11.93 7.98 -8.28
CA LYS A 260 11.85 9.01 -7.22
C LYS A 260 13.16 9.75 -7.00
N ASP A 261 13.86 10.05 -8.10
CA ASP A 261 15.03 10.92 -8.05
C ASP A 261 14.57 12.31 -7.56
N THR A 262 15.01 12.74 -6.38
CA THR A 262 14.56 13.99 -5.75
C THR A 262 15.16 15.23 -6.41
N GLU A 263 16.15 15.07 -7.29
CA GLU A 263 16.81 16.18 -7.96
C GLU A 263 16.14 16.52 -9.30
N ILE A 264 15.47 15.58 -9.96
CA ILE A 264 15.07 15.75 -11.37
C ILE A 264 14.15 16.96 -11.60
N ASP A 265 13.13 17.15 -10.76
CA ASP A 265 12.20 18.27 -10.92
C ASP A 265 12.86 19.61 -10.60
N ASN A 266 13.79 19.63 -9.64
CA ASN A 266 14.61 20.82 -9.35
C ASN A 266 15.58 21.14 -10.51
N LEU A 267 16.20 20.12 -11.11
CA LEU A 267 17.09 20.28 -12.26
C LEU A 267 16.33 20.84 -13.47
N LEU A 268 15.13 20.33 -13.76
CA LEU A 268 14.27 20.85 -14.82
C LEU A 268 13.83 22.29 -14.56
N ALA A 269 13.42 22.61 -13.33
CA ALA A 269 13.06 23.97 -12.94
C ALA A 269 14.23 24.97 -13.10
N ASN A 270 15.43 24.58 -12.65
CA ASN A 270 16.64 25.40 -12.78
C ASN A 270 17.05 25.59 -14.24
N PHE A 271 16.98 24.52 -15.04
CA PHE A 271 17.27 24.57 -16.48
C PHE A 271 16.30 25.52 -17.21
N ARG A 272 15.01 25.45 -16.89
CA ARG A 272 13.97 26.37 -17.39
C ARG A 272 14.29 27.81 -17.03
N ALA A 273 14.51 28.08 -15.74
CA ALA A 273 14.75 29.43 -15.23
C ALA A 273 15.97 30.07 -15.91
N HIS A 274 17.05 29.30 -16.09
CA HIS A 274 18.26 29.78 -16.76
C HIS A 274 18.01 30.21 -18.20
N HIS A 275 17.40 29.35 -19.02
CA HIS A 275 17.14 29.70 -20.42
C HIS A 275 16.05 30.76 -20.59
N THR A 276 15.08 30.87 -19.67
CA THR A 276 14.13 31.99 -19.65
C THR A 276 14.84 33.31 -19.38
N GLN A 277 15.79 33.34 -18.43
CA GLN A 277 16.59 34.53 -18.15
C GLN A 277 17.41 34.96 -19.38
N ILE A 278 18.12 34.04 -20.02
CA ILE A 278 18.94 34.34 -21.20
C ILE A 278 18.08 34.79 -22.39
N ALA A 279 16.94 34.14 -22.62
CA ALA A 279 16.05 34.51 -23.72
C ALA A 279 15.42 35.91 -23.53
N GLY A 280 15.25 36.36 -22.28
CA GLY A 280 14.69 37.67 -21.93
C GLY A 280 15.72 38.77 -21.68
N ASP A 281 17.02 38.46 -21.62
CA ASP A 281 18.07 39.45 -21.36
C ASP A 281 18.46 40.21 -22.63
N GLU A 282 18.14 41.50 -22.69
CA GLU A 282 18.44 42.36 -23.84
C GLU A 282 19.93 42.40 -24.20
N ASN A 283 20.82 42.19 -23.22
CA ASN A 283 22.28 42.24 -23.41
C ASN A 283 22.91 40.93 -23.89
N SER A 284 22.15 39.84 -23.91
CA SER A 284 22.64 38.56 -24.42
C SER A 284 22.79 38.58 -25.94
N ALA A 285 23.85 37.94 -26.45
CA ALA A 285 24.08 37.83 -27.89
C ALA A 285 22.92 37.10 -28.59
N GLU A 286 22.62 37.50 -29.82
CA GLU A 286 21.44 37.04 -30.56
C GLU A 286 21.42 35.52 -30.79
N ASP A 287 22.58 34.93 -31.05
CA ASP A 287 22.78 33.49 -31.21
C ASP A 287 22.54 32.72 -29.90
N ILE A 288 22.98 33.29 -28.77
CA ILE A 288 22.76 32.74 -27.42
C ILE A 288 21.27 32.80 -27.03
N LYS A 289 20.58 33.90 -27.37
CA LYS A 289 19.13 34.04 -27.20
C LYS A 289 18.39 33.00 -28.03
N LEU A 290 18.72 32.89 -29.31
CA LEU A 290 18.09 31.93 -30.22
C LEU A 290 18.32 30.48 -29.76
N HIS A 291 19.51 30.16 -29.26
CA HIS A 291 19.79 28.86 -28.65
C HIS A 291 18.90 28.61 -27.42
N SER A 292 18.77 29.58 -26.52
CA SER A 292 17.94 29.43 -25.32
C SER A 292 16.45 29.29 -25.64
N ILE A 293 15.94 30.00 -26.65
CA ILE A 293 14.56 29.83 -27.14
C ILE A 293 14.35 28.39 -27.67
N LYS A 294 15.30 27.85 -28.44
CA LYS A 294 15.24 26.47 -28.93
C LYS A 294 15.24 25.46 -27.78
N MET A 295 16.06 25.68 -26.76
CA MET A 295 16.11 24.80 -25.57
C MET A 295 14.80 24.83 -24.77
N LEU A 296 14.18 26.00 -24.60
CA LEU A 296 12.87 26.12 -23.96
C LEU A 296 11.79 25.37 -24.74
N ALA A 297 11.77 25.50 -26.08
CA ALA A 297 10.82 24.80 -26.94
C ALA A 297 10.99 23.27 -26.86
N LEU A 298 12.23 22.77 -26.90
CA LEU A 298 12.52 21.34 -26.76
C LEU A 298 12.12 20.80 -25.39
N MET A 299 12.37 21.57 -24.33
CA MET A 299 12.01 21.16 -22.97
C MET A 299 10.50 21.13 -22.74
N GLU A 300 9.77 22.10 -23.31
CA GLU A 300 8.30 22.08 -23.32
C GLU A 300 7.77 20.84 -24.07
N CYS A 301 8.39 20.48 -25.19
CA CYS A 301 8.08 19.23 -25.88
C CYS A 301 8.36 18.02 -24.99
N TRP A 302 9.51 17.95 -24.30
CA TRP A 302 9.83 16.80 -23.44
C TRP A 302 8.85 16.64 -22.28
N GLU A 303 8.45 17.74 -21.63
CA GLU A 303 7.51 17.70 -20.50
C GLU A 303 6.09 17.33 -20.94
N LYS A 304 5.57 17.98 -22.00
CA LYS A 304 4.24 17.65 -22.55
C LYS A 304 4.18 16.22 -23.07
N GLU A 305 5.26 15.77 -23.72
CA GLU A 305 5.37 14.40 -24.19
C GLU A 305 5.54 13.41 -23.03
N ALA A 306 6.20 13.78 -21.93
CA ALA A 306 6.27 12.92 -20.73
C ALA A 306 4.88 12.73 -20.12
N GLU A 307 4.07 13.79 -20.04
CA GLU A 307 2.69 13.72 -19.57
C GLU A 307 1.81 12.87 -20.52
N ALA A 308 1.91 13.12 -21.82
CA ALA A 308 1.14 12.40 -22.84
C ALA A 308 1.54 10.93 -22.93
N VAL A 309 2.83 10.61 -22.91
CA VAL A 309 3.34 9.22 -22.92
C VAL A 309 2.98 8.54 -21.61
N THR A 310 3.01 9.21 -20.46
CA THR A 310 2.50 8.64 -19.19
C THR A 310 1.00 8.33 -19.27
N ALA A 311 0.21 9.16 -19.97
CA ALA A 311 -1.21 8.94 -20.18
C ALA A 311 -1.54 7.87 -21.25
N LEU A 312 -0.74 7.78 -22.32
CA LEU A 312 -0.95 6.89 -23.47
C LEU A 312 -0.29 5.52 -23.32
N SER A 313 0.84 5.44 -22.61
CA SER A 313 1.57 4.19 -22.35
C SER A 313 0.91 3.42 -21.22
N GLY A 314 -0.41 3.22 -21.29
CA GLY A 314 -1.21 2.55 -20.28
C GLY A 314 -0.42 1.44 -19.59
N ASP A 315 -0.31 1.54 -18.26
CA ASP A 315 0.59 0.78 -17.40
C ASP A 315 2.10 1.11 -17.50
N GLY A 316 2.47 2.27 -16.95
CA GLY A 316 3.65 2.32 -16.09
C GLY A 316 3.41 1.45 -14.86
N GLY A 317 3.67 0.13 -14.94
CA GLY A 317 3.39 -0.84 -13.87
C GLY A 317 3.96 -0.46 -12.50
N GLY A 318 4.93 0.45 -12.43
CA GLY A 318 5.48 0.98 -11.18
C GLY A 318 4.53 1.94 -10.43
N PHE A 319 3.74 2.75 -11.14
CA PHE A 319 2.85 3.74 -10.51
C PHE A 319 1.54 3.10 -10.01
N SER A 320 0.95 2.19 -10.79
CA SER A 320 -0.23 1.43 -10.36
C SER A 320 0.08 0.47 -9.20
N GLN A 321 1.28 -0.10 -9.15
CA GLN A 321 1.69 -1.03 -8.09
C GLN A 321 2.02 -0.33 -6.75
N GLN A 322 2.58 0.88 -6.76
CA GLN A 322 2.79 1.65 -5.52
C GLN A 322 1.50 2.27 -5.00
N GLY A 323 0.59 2.64 -5.91
CA GLY A 323 -0.68 3.25 -5.52
C GLY A 323 -1.70 2.27 -4.93
N SER A 324 -1.55 0.97 -5.19
CA SER A 324 -2.47 -0.10 -4.78
C SER A 324 -2.20 -0.67 -3.38
N GLY A 325 -1.30 -0.06 -2.59
CA GLY A 325 -1.14 -0.38 -1.18
C GLY A 325 -2.43 -0.13 -0.40
N ILE A 326 -2.88 -1.12 0.38
CA ILE A 326 -4.09 -1.00 1.17
C ILE A 326 -3.84 -0.21 2.47
N ASP A 327 -4.65 0.82 2.69
CA ASP A 327 -4.86 1.43 4.00
C ASP A 327 -5.87 0.57 4.78
N VAL A 328 -5.35 -0.27 5.68
CA VAL A 328 -6.15 -1.25 6.43
C VAL A 328 -7.24 -0.57 7.26
N ILE A 329 -6.91 0.54 7.93
CA ILE A 329 -7.85 1.25 8.81
C ILE A 329 -8.98 1.84 7.96
N PHE A 330 -8.64 2.65 6.94
CA PHE A 330 -9.67 3.24 6.08
C PHE A 330 -10.53 2.17 5.40
N SER A 331 -9.91 1.16 4.79
CA SER A 331 -10.65 0.08 4.10
C SER A 331 -11.57 -0.67 5.06
N ALA A 332 -11.16 -0.93 6.30
CA ALA A 332 -12.00 -1.58 7.29
C ALA A 332 -13.27 -0.78 7.61
N TYR A 333 -13.16 0.51 7.91
CA TYR A 333 -14.34 1.36 8.13
C TYR A 333 -15.15 1.57 6.86
N PHE A 334 -14.51 1.69 5.70
CA PHE A 334 -15.20 1.78 4.42
C PHE A 334 -16.04 0.52 4.16
N TRP A 335 -15.54 -0.67 4.52
CA TRP A 335 -16.28 -1.92 4.40
C TRP A 335 -17.40 -2.02 5.42
N ALA A 336 -17.15 -1.70 6.70
CA ALA A 336 -18.19 -1.60 7.73
C ALA A 336 -19.31 -0.64 7.27
N TYR A 337 -18.93 0.49 6.68
CA TYR A 337 -19.88 1.39 6.06
C TYR A 337 -20.60 0.72 4.88
N LYS A 338 -19.91 0.13 3.91
CA LYS A 338 -20.60 -0.49 2.77
C LYS A 338 -21.58 -1.60 3.17
N MET A 339 -21.27 -2.39 4.21
CA MET A 339 -22.13 -3.47 4.72
C MET A 339 -23.25 -2.99 5.66
N GLU A 340 -23.54 -1.68 5.69
CA GLU A 340 -24.60 -1.10 6.52
C GLU A 340 -24.41 -1.32 8.03
N CYS A 341 -23.19 -1.55 8.48
CA CYS A 341 -22.84 -1.54 9.90
C CYS A 341 -22.73 -0.07 10.33
N ARG A 342 -23.82 0.52 10.85
CA ARG A 342 -23.91 1.95 11.19
C ARG A 342 -23.96 2.25 12.68
N ASN A 343 -24.29 1.25 13.49
CA ASN A 343 -24.54 1.42 14.92
C ASN A 343 -23.79 0.37 15.74
N GLN A 344 -23.69 0.63 17.05
CA GLN A 344 -22.93 -0.21 17.98
C GLN A 344 -23.39 -1.68 18.01
N PRO A 345 -24.70 -2.01 18.02
CA PRO A 345 -25.13 -3.41 17.99
C PRO A 345 -24.64 -4.18 16.75
N GLN A 346 -24.73 -3.56 15.57
CA GLN A 346 -24.21 -4.16 14.33
C GLN A 346 -22.69 -4.27 14.35
N PHE A 347 -22.01 -3.31 14.97
CA PHE A 347 -20.56 -3.31 15.09
C PHE A 347 -20.07 -4.40 16.06
N ALA A 348 -20.74 -4.56 17.20
CA ALA A 348 -20.48 -5.66 18.13
C ALA A 348 -20.70 -7.03 17.45
N GLN A 349 -21.75 -7.16 16.64
CA GLN A 349 -21.96 -8.38 15.84
C GLN A 349 -20.82 -8.61 14.84
N LEU A 350 -20.37 -7.57 14.14
CA LEU A 350 -19.22 -7.68 13.22
C LEU A 350 -17.93 -8.06 13.97
N ASN A 351 -17.65 -7.42 15.11
CA ASN A 351 -16.51 -7.74 15.96
C ASN A 351 -16.54 -9.21 16.39
N GLY A 352 -17.65 -9.70 16.94
CA GLY A 352 -17.79 -11.11 17.33
C GLY A 352 -17.57 -12.08 16.17
N LEU A 353 -18.07 -11.76 14.97
CA LEU A 353 -17.80 -12.55 13.76
C LEU A 353 -16.31 -12.60 13.43
N LEU A 354 -15.63 -11.45 13.47
CA LEU A 354 -14.21 -11.34 13.14
C LEU A 354 -13.34 -12.06 14.17
N VAL A 355 -13.67 -11.92 15.46
CA VAL A 355 -13.01 -12.66 16.54
C VAL A 355 -13.16 -14.16 16.31
N GLY A 356 -14.38 -14.65 16.06
CA GLY A 356 -14.63 -16.07 15.80
C GLY A 356 -13.87 -16.63 14.60
N ILE A 357 -13.81 -15.88 13.48
CA ILE A 357 -13.01 -16.25 12.31
C ILE A 357 -11.52 -16.34 12.67
N ALA A 358 -11.03 -15.40 13.46
CA ALA A 358 -9.62 -15.26 13.76
C ALA A 358 -9.14 -16.20 14.89
N GLN A 359 -10.04 -16.71 15.73
CA GLN A 359 -9.77 -17.74 16.74
C GLN A 359 -9.62 -19.14 16.12
N ASN A 360 -10.24 -19.38 14.97
CA ASN A 360 -10.20 -20.67 14.29
C ASN A 360 -9.96 -20.45 12.80
N PRO A 361 -8.72 -20.12 12.39
CA PRO A 361 -8.43 -19.81 11.01
C PRO A 361 -8.72 -21.03 10.12
N GLN A 362 -9.63 -20.82 9.18
CA GLN A 362 -10.09 -21.83 8.24
C GLN A 362 -9.84 -21.38 6.80
N GLY A 363 -9.77 -22.35 5.89
CA GLY A 363 -9.67 -22.07 4.47
C GLY A 363 -10.86 -21.28 3.96
N LYS A 364 -10.62 -20.40 2.96
CA LYS A 364 -11.61 -19.50 2.33
C LYS A 364 -13.00 -20.11 2.17
N SER A 365 -13.10 -21.28 1.56
CA SER A 365 -14.39 -21.92 1.26
C SER A 365 -15.17 -22.29 2.52
N LYS A 366 -14.47 -22.70 3.60
CA LYS A 366 -15.09 -23.08 4.86
C LYS A 366 -15.56 -21.85 5.64
N THR A 367 -14.75 -20.78 5.66
CA THR A 367 -15.12 -19.48 6.23
C THR A 367 -16.36 -18.89 5.55
N LEU A 368 -16.44 -18.93 4.22
CA LEU A 368 -17.62 -18.46 3.49
C LEU A 368 -18.88 -19.26 3.82
N LYS A 369 -18.77 -20.60 3.87
CA LYS A 369 -19.89 -21.47 4.25
C LYS A 369 -20.35 -21.20 5.67
N MET A 370 -19.41 -21.03 6.61
CA MET A 370 -19.72 -20.69 8.00
C MET A 370 -20.50 -19.36 8.06
N LEU A 371 -19.98 -18.30 7.42
CA LEU A 371 -20.66 -17.00 7.39
C LEU A 371 -22.06 -17.07 6.78
N GLN A 372 -22.25 -17.87 5.73
CA GLN A 372 -23.57 -18.11 5.14
C GLN A 372 -24.51 -18.87 6.08
N GLN A 373 -24.01 -19.90 6.78
CA GLN A 373 -24.78 -20.72 7.71
C GLN A 373 -25.19 -19.97 8.98
N MET A 374 -24.38 -19.02 9.44
CA MET A 374 -24.73 -18.19 10.60
C MET A 374 -26.02 -17.37 10.39
N GLY A 375 -26.38 -17.07 9.14
CA GLY A 375 -27.65 -16.44 8.79
C GLY A 375 -27.87 -15.01 9.31
N SER A 376 -26.93 -14.44 10.07
CA SER A 376 -27.09 -13.08 10.58
C SER A 376 -27.03 -12.03 9.46
N PRO A 377 -27.80 -10.93 9.56
CA PRO A 377 -27.79 -9.89 8.53
C PRO A 377 -26.40 -9.33 8.23
N VAL A 378 -25.55 -9.16 9.27
CA VAL A 378 -24.17 -8.69 9.12
C VAL A 378 -23.31 -9.71 8.37
N ALA A 379 -23.41 -11.01 8.70
CA ALA A 379 -22.65 -12.05 8.01
C ALA A 379 -23.07 -12.20 6.54
N LEU A 380 -24.37 -12.15 6.25
CA LEU A 380 -24.89 -12.23 4.87
C LEU A 380 -24.44 -11.02 4.03
N ARG A 381 -24.49 -9.81 4.59
CA ARG A 381 -23.98 -8.59 3.91
C ARG A 381 -22.46 -8.64 3.71
N LEU A 382 -21.70 -9.16 4.69
CA LEU A 382 -20.27 -9.36 4.56
C LEU A 382 -19.95 -10.29 3.38
N VAL A 383 -20.64 -11.43 3.27
CA VAL A 383 -20.44 -12.37 2.15
C VAL A 383 -20.81 -11.73 0.81
N ALA A 384 -21.91 -10.97 0.75
CA ALA A 384 -22.38 -10.35 -0.48
C ALA A 384 -21.42 -9.30 -1.06
N MET A 385 -20.59 -8.66 -0.22
CA MET A 385 -19.63 -7.64 -0.67
C MET A 385 -18.24 -8.19 -1.02
N LEU A 386 -18.00 -9.49 -0.88
CA LEU A 386 -16.72 -10.11 -1.21
C LEU A 386 -16.54 -10.24 -2.72
N SER A 387 -15.47 -9.64 -3.23
CA SER A 387 -15.00 -9.89 -4.58
C SER A 387 -14.58 -11.35 -4.74
N LYS A 388 -14.98 -11.94 -5.87
CA LYS A 388 -14.54 -13.27 -6.29
C LYS A 388 -13.17 -13.23 -6.96
N SER A 389 -12.66 -12.05 -7.27
CA SER A 389 -11.35 -11.87 -7.90
C SER A 389 -10.20 -12.22 -6.95
N VAL A 390 -9.20 -12.90 -7.50
CA VAL A 390 -7.91 -13.19 -6.86
C VAL A 390 -6.77 -12.39 -7.52
N GLU A 391 -7.12 -11.47 -8.42
CA GLU A 391 -6.17 -10.65 -9.14
C GLU A 391 -5.37 -9.77 -8.18
N ILE A 392 -4.06 -9.72 -8.39
CA ILE A 392 -3.18 -8.85 -7.59
C ILE A 392 -3.50 -7.37 -7.79
N HIS A 393 -4.03 -7.02 -8.97
CA HIS A 393 -4.44 -5.67 -9.32
C HIS A 393 -5.87 -5.33 -8.86
N LEU A 394 -6.50 -6.15 -8.02
CA LEU A 394 -7.79 -5.81 -7.43
C LEU A 394 -7.66 -4.51 -6.60
N PRO A 395 -8.53 -3.48 -6.81
CA PRO A 395 -8.41 -2.21 -6.12
C PRO A 395 -8.38 -2.41 -4.60
N PRO A 396 -7.58 -1.63 -3.84
CA PRO A 396 -7.35 -1.83 -2.41
C PRO A 396 -8.60 -1.64 -1.52
N PHE A 397 -9.60 -0.89 -1.99
CA PHE A 397 -10.89 -0.74 -1.29
C PHE A 397 -11.85 -1.92 -1.49
N MET A 398 -11.51 -2.92 -2.30
CA MET A 398 -12.35 -4.10 -2.48
C MET A 398 -12.07 -5.14 -1.40
N LEU A 399 -13.11 -5.64 -0.74
CA LEU A 399 -12.97 -6.76 0.17
C LEU A 399 -12.93 -8.06 -0.63
N ASN A 400 -12.04 -8.97 -0.27
CA ASN A 400 -12.05 -10.36 -0.72
C ASN A 400 -11.75 -11.27 0.49
N ALA A 401 -11.85 -12.58 0.30
CA ALA A 401 -11.69 -13.51 1.43
C ALA A 401 -10.32 -13.43 2.11
N HIS A 402 -9.25 -13.08 1.38
CA HIS A 402 -7.91 -12.93 1.96
C HIS A 402 -7.81 -11.65 2.80
N ARG A 403 -8.51 -10.59 2.38
CA ARG A 403 -8.59 -9.30 3.09
C ARG A 403 -9.55 -9.33 4.29
N LEU A 404 -10.19 -10.46 4.61
CA LEU A 404 -10.94 -10.58 5.88
C LEU A 404 -10.04 -10.38 7.10
N TYR A 405 -8.77 -10.80 7.03
CA TYR A 405 -7.82 -10.54 8.11
C TYR A 405 -7.40 -9.06 8.21
N ASP A 406 -7.64 -8.26 7.17
CA ASP A 406 -7.48 -6.80 7.25
C ASP A 406 -8.57 -6.21 8.16
N LEU A 407 -9.80 -6.73 8.11
CA LEU A 407 -10.86 -6.37 9.07
C LEU A 407 -10.51 -6.82 10.50
N VAL A 408 -10.01 -8.06 10.66
CA VAL A 408 -9.57 -8.57 11.98
C VAL A 408 -8.53 -7.64 12.61
N THR A 409 -7.60 -7.13 11.79
CA THR A 409 -6.53 -6.25 12.27
C THR A 409 -7.05 -4.90 12.79
N ALA A 410 -8.23 -4.47 12.34
CA ALA A 410 -8.86 -3.22 12.81
C ALA A 410 -9.90 -3.45 13.91
N PHE A 411 -10.69 -4.54 13.83
CA PHE A 411 -11.92 -4.73 14.60
C PHE A 411 -12.00 -6.07 15.34
N GLY A 412 -10.93 -6.85 15.39
CA GLY A 412 -11.04 -8.25 15.73
C GLY A 412 -9.96 -8.82 16.61
N ALA A 413 -9.12 -8.05 17.32
CA ALA A 413 -8.19 -8.63 18.31
C ALA A 413 -8.90 -9.30 19.49
N PHE A 414 -9.98 -8.69 19.97
CA PHE A 414 -10.73 -9.17 21.14
C PHE A 414 -12.23 -8.80 21.03
N PRO A 415 -13.11 -9.53 21.71
CA PRO A 415 -14.52 -9.18 21.84
C PRO A 415 -14.72 -7.81 22.51
N LEU A 416 -15.67 -7.01 22.04
CA LEU A 416 -16.01 -5.72 22.69
C LEU A 416 -16.56 -5.89 24.11
N ASP A 417 -17.18 -7.02 24.41
CA ASP A 417 -17.78 -7.34 25.71
C ASP A 417 -16.81 -8.05 26.67
N ASP A 418 -15.69 -8.58 26.18
CA ASP A 418 -14.64 -9.23 26.97
C ASP A 418 -13.25 -8.95 26.37
N VAL A 419 -12.66 -7.81 26.74
CA VAL A 419 -11.33 -7.39 26.22
C VAL A 419 -10.18 -8.25 26.75
N THR A 420 -10.42 -8.96 27.84
CA THR A 420 -9.45 -9.85 28.50
C THR A 420 -9.47 -11.26 27.91
N CYS A 421 -10.48 -11.59 27.09
CA CYS A 421 -10.64 -12.89 26.46
C CYS A 421 -10.65 -14.04 27.49
N GLU A 422 -11.29 -13.86 28.66
CA GLU A 422 -11.29 -14.84 29.78
C GLU A 422 -11.83 -16.23 29.37
N GLY A 423 -12.58 -16.31 28.27
CA GLY A 423 -13.15 -17.56 27.72
C GLY A 423 -12.57 -18.06 26.40
N LEU A 424 -11.47 -17.49 25.91
CA LEU A 424 -10.88 -17.85 24.61
C LEU A 424 -9.46 -18.41 24.76
N ASP A 425 -8.96 -19.08 23.72
CA ASP A 425 -7.60 -19.65 23.67
C ASP A 425 -6.51 -18.57 23.50
N GLY A 426 -6.80 -17.32 23.86
CA GLY A 426 -5.97 -16.14 23.63
C GLY A 426 -6.70 -15.07 22.80
N PHE A 427 -5.97 -14.04 22.38
CA PHE A 427 -6.50 -13.04 21.47
C PHE A 427 -6.62 -13.62 20.07
N SER A 428 -7.39 -12.95 19.22
CA SER A 428 -7.51 -13.35 17.83
C SER A 428 -6.18 -13.20 17.08
N SER A 429 -6.01 -13.97 16.01
CA SER A 429 -4.79 -13.94 15.19
C SER A 429 -5.02 -13.31 13.81
N SER A 430 -4.03 -12.55 13.35
CA SER A 430 -3.96 -12.01 11.99
C SER A 430 -2.51 -12.08 11.51
N PRO A 431 -2.27 -12.48 10.25
CA PRO A 431 -0.93 -12.41 9.66
C PRO A 431 -0.30 -11.01 9.73
N ARG A 432 -1.11 -9.94 9.85
CA ARG A 432 -0.60 -8.56 9.98
C ARG A 432 0.03 -8.26 11.32
N TYR A 433 -0.24 -9.04 12.36
CA TYR A 433 0.37 -8.83 13.68
C TYR A 433 1.87 -9.09 13.69
N VAL A 434 2.41 -9.73 12.65
CA VAL A 434 3.87 -9.78 12.40
C VAL A 434 4.50 -8.38 12.37
N LEU A 435 3.74 -7.35 11.96
CA LEU A 435 4.21 -5.96 11.91
C LEU A 435 4.32 -5.33 13.30
N ASN A 436 3.71 -5.93 14.33
CA ASN A 436 3.83 -5.49 15.71
C ASN A 436 5.09 -6.06 16.39
N LEU A 437 5.76 -7.07 15.80
CA LEU A 437 6.96 -7.66 16.37
C LEU A 437 8.15 -6.68 16.25
N ARG A 438 8.91 -6.47 17.33
CA ARG A 438 10.11 -5.61 17.30
C ARG A 438 11.21 -6.22 16.44
N ARG A 439 12.04 -5.35 15.88
CA ARG A 439 13.18 -5.73 15.01
C ARG A 439 14.52 -5.81 15.75
N GLU A 440 14.59 -5.38 17.02
CA GLU A 440 15.86 -5.17 17.71
C GLU A 440 16.55 -6.46 18.16
N SER A 441 17.81 -6.56 17.73
CA SER A 441 18.95 -7.38 18.19
C SER A 441 18.65 -8.72 18.88
N GLY A 442 18.61 -9.80 18.08
CA GLY A 442 19.06 -11.14 18.48
C GLY A 442 18.16 -11.97 19.41
N GLU A 443 17.29 -11.36 20.22
CA GLU A 443 16.51 -12.09 21.23
C GLU A 443 14.98 -11.95 21.08
N GLY A 444 14.49 -10.92 20.36
CA GLY A 444 13.04 -10.68 20.18
C GLY A 444 12.30 -11.70 19.30
N LEU A 445 13.03 -12.58 18.63
CA LEU A 445 12.55 -13.75 17.89
C LEU A 445 13.19 -15.04 18.42
N ALA A 446 13.63 -15.08 19.68
CA ALA A 446 14.05 -16.31 20.30
C ALA A 446 12.89 -17.31 20.21
N LEU A 447 13.05 -18.31 19.33
CA LEU A 447 12.26 -19.53 19.36
C LEU A 447 12.40 -20.06 20.79
N GLN A 448 11.29 -20.37 21.45
CA GLN A 448 11.38 -21.04 22.74
C GLN A 448 12.13 -22.36 22.53
N SER A 449 13.32 -22.46 23.12
CA SER A 449 14.15 -23.67 23.18
C SER A 449 13.58 -24.69 24.15
#